data_AF-A0A952S0A1-F1
#
_entry.id   AF-A0A952S0A1-F1
#
_cell.length_a   1.000
_cell.length_b   1.000
_cell.length_c   1.000
_cell.angle_alpha   90.00
_cell.angle_beta   90.00
_cell.angle_gamma   90.00
#
_symmetry.space_group_name_H-M   'P 1'
#
loop_
_entity.id
_entity.type
_entity.pdbx_description
1 polymer ?
#
loop_
_entity_poly.entity_id
_entity_poly.type
_entity_poly.pdbx_seq_one_letter_code
_entity_poly.pdbx_strand_id
1 'polypeptide(L)'
;MSNLKRYLGFAALLFVFIGGAAASEASGQLKNTILSRMDAHNKALQSLRADVTMVKENTQLRVKDTTEGKVLYVPQRNSDPLVRIDWRSPDETFAVAKGTYIIYRPRLQQYITGSTKQAKGKGTAGGALAFMNMSRAELRKNYEVVILSENASLSGGVSTIHLKLTPKTKTSYQYAEVWVDSDGMPRQSKIVENNGDSTTILLKNLEKNITIDRSTFQVKLPPGTKRVDA
;
A
#
# COMPACT_ATOMS: atom_id res chain seq x y z
N MET A 1 -9.54 45.21 68.31
CA MET A 1 -10.43 44.03 68.51
C MET A 1 -11.67 44.20 67.68
N SER A 2 -11.87 43.40 66.62
CA SER A 2 -13.19 42.86 66.23
C SER A 2 -13.05 42.10 64.90
N ASN A 3 -13.67 40.93 64.85
CA ASN A 3 -13.46 39.86 63.88
C ASN A 3 -14.17 40.13 62.55
N LEU A 4 -13.48 39.97 61.43
CA LEU A 4 -14.08 39.94 60.10
C LEU A 4 -14.41 38.48 59.71
N LYS A 5 -15.70 38.12 59.78
CA LYS A 5 -16.21 36.82 59.34
C LYS A 5 -16.80 36.92 57.93
N ARG A 6 -16.24 36.07 57.06
CA ARG A 6 -16.89 35.25 56.01
C ARG A 6 -17.87 35.93 55.04
N TYR A 7 -17.42 36.06 53.79
CA TYR A 7 -18.26 35.74 52.63
C TYR A 7 -17.53 34.71 51.76
N LEU A 8 -18.06 33.48 51.77
CA LEU A 8 -17.83 32.47 50.75
C LEU A 8 -18.61 32.90 49.50
N GLY A 9 -17.91 33.13 48.40
CA GLY A 9 -18.49 33.20 47.06
C GLY A 9 -17.65 32.32 46.15
N PHE A 10 -17.99 31.03 46.06
CA PHE A 10 -17.38 30.09 45.12
C PHE A 10 -17.84 30.47 43.70
N ALA A 11 -17.01 31.18 42.95
CA ALA A 11 -17.21 31.34 41.51
C ALA A 11 -16.76 30.04 40.82
N ALA A 12 -17.73 29.19 40.45
CA ALA A 12 -17.46 28.04 39.60
C ALA A 12 -17.16 28.51 38.17
N LEU A 13 -15.87 28.51 37.80
CA LEU A 13 -15.43 28.64 36.42
C LEU A 13 -15.75 27.33 35.70
N LEU A 14 -16.92 27.28 35.06
CA LEU A 14 -17.31 26.22 34.14
C LEU A 14 -16.54 26.44 32.83
N PHE A 15 -15.35 25.83 32.70
CA PHE A 15 -14.68 25.74 31.40
C PHE A 15 -15.44 24.73 30.53
N VAL A 16 -16.28 25.24 29.63
CA VAL A 16 -16.90 24.40 28.59
C VAL A 16 -15.83 24.03 27.57
N PHE A 17 -15.32 22.80 27.63
CA PHE A 17 -14.48 22.20 26.60
C PHE A 17 -15.32 21.90 25.34
N ILE A 18 -15.51 22.89 24.45
CA ILE A 18 -16.22 22.70 23.15
C ILE A 18 -15.26 22.21 22.03
N GLY A 19 -13.96 22.08 22.28
CA GLY A 19 -12.96 21.88 21.22
C GLY A 19 -12.78 20.45 20.65
N GLY A 20 -13.37 19.41 21.24
CA GLY A 20 -13.03 18.01 20.89
C GLY A 20 -13.85 17.38 19.76
N ALA A 21 -15.12 17.77 19.59
CA ALA A 21 -16.04 17.09 18.66
C ALA A 21 -15.77 17.46 17.19
N ALA A 22 -15.55 18.74 16.89
CA ALA A 22 -15.39 19.23 15.52
C ALA A 22 -14.14 18.67 14.81
N ALA A 23 -13.02 18.51 15.53
CA ALA A 23 -11.79 17.95 14.97
C ALA A 23 -11.93 16.44 14.67
N SER A 24 -12.66 15.71 15.53
CA SER A 24 -12.95 14.28 15.34
C SER A 24 -13.88 14.05 14.14
N GLU A 25 -14.92 14.88 13.99
CA GLU A 25 -15.85 14.82 12.87
C GLU A 25 -15.18 15.16 11.53
N ALA A 26 -14.34 16.21 11.49
CA ALA A 26 -13.59 16.59 10.30
C ALA A 26 -12.63 15.48 9.83
N SER A 27 -11.88 14.87 10.76
CA SER A 27 -11.01 13.73 10.47
C SER A 27 -11.79 12.51 9.98
N GLY A 28 -12.95 12.24 10.59
CA GLY A 28 -13.88 11.19 10.16
C GLY A 28 -14.40 11.39 8.73
N GLN A 29 -14.79 12.63 8.39
CA GLN A 29 -15.25 12.99 7.05
C GLN A 29 -14.14 12.88 6.01
N LEU A 30 -12.92 13.34 6.32
CA LEU A 30 -11.77 13.23 5.42
C LEU A 30 -11.42 11.77 5.15
N LYS A 31 -11.37 10.93 6.18
CA LYS A 31 -11.16 9.48 6.05
C LYS A 31 -12.21 8.85 5.14
N ASN A 32 -13.48 9.22 5.32
CA ASN A 32 -14.56 8.71 4.46
C ASN A 32 -14.41 9.17 3.01
N THR A 33 -13.96 10.41 2.81
CA THR A 33 -13.75 11.00 1.48
C THR A 33 -12.61 10.29 0.75
N ILE A 34 -11.44 10.14 1.37
CA ILE A 34 -10.29 9.49 0.73
C ILE A 34 -10.56 8.03 0.40
N LEU A 35 -11.19 7.28 1.31
CA LEU A 35 -11.60 5.91 1.04
C LEU A 35 -12.62 5.81 -0.10
N SER A 36 -13.48 6.81 -0.27
CA SER A 36 -14.43 6.86 -1.39
C SER A 36 -13.73 7.16 -2.72
N ARG A 37 -12.71 8.04 -2.72
CA ARG A 37 -11.89 8.31 -3.90
C ARG A 37 -11.10 7.07 -4.33
N MET A 38 -10.48 6.38 -3.37
CA MET A 38 -9.79 5.10 -3.64
C MET A 38 -10.74 4.07 -4.27
N ASP A 39 -11.96 3.95 -3.75
CA ASP A 39 -12.96 3.02 -4.29
C ASP A 39 -13.44 3.40 -5.69
N ALA A 40 -13.65 4.70 -5.95
CA ALA A 40 -13.99 5.18 -7.29
C ALA A 40 -12.84 4.95 -8.28
N HIS A 41 -11.60 5.26 -7.88
CA HIS A 41 -10.39 5.00 -8.67
C HIS A 41 -10.24 3.51 -8.97
N ASN A 42 -10.37 2.65 -7.97
CA ASN A 42 -10.33 1.21 -8.10
C ASN A 42 -11.29 0.67 -9.18
N LYS A 43 -12.53 1.17 -9.17
CA LYS A 43 -13.57 0.77 -10.14
C LYS A 43 -13.32 1.28 -11.55
N ALA A 44 -12.66 2.45 -11.67
CA ALA A 44 -12.37 3.10 -12.93
C ALA A 44 -11.07 2.62 -13.60
N LEU A 45 -10.11 2.12 -12.82
CA LEU A 45 -8.84 1.65 -13.32
C LEU A 45 -9.02 0.39 -14.18
N GLN A 46 -8.56 0.44 -15.42
CA GLN A 46 -8.59 -0.67 -16.38
C GLN A 46 -7.20 -1.25 -16.63
N SER A 47 -6.16 -0.42 -16.48
CA SER A 47 -4.76 -0.81 -16.60
C SER A 47 -3.86 0.27 -16.04
N LEU A 48 -2.62 -0.11 -15.76
CA LEU A 48 -1.57 0.79 -15.28
C LEU A 48 -0.23 0.34 -15.84
N ARG A 49 0.56 1.31 -16.30
CA ARG A 49 2.01 1.21 -16.47
C ARG A 49 2.67 2.26 -15.60
N ALA A 50 3.77 1.91 -14.96
CA ALA A 50 4.56 2.86 -14.16
C ALA A 50 6.02 2.41 -14.06
N ASP A 51 6.89 3.35 -13.70
CA ASP A 51 8.18 3.03 -13.10
C ASP A 51 7.96 2.65 -11.64
N VAL A 52 8.69 1.64 -11.17
CA VAL A 52 8.59 1.13 -9.80
C VAL A 52 9.95 1.13 -9.13
N THR A 53 9.98 1.64 -7.90
CA THR A 53 11.11 1.48 -6.98
C THR A 53 10.65 0.66 -5.78
N MET A 54 11.39 -0.37 -5.43
CA MET A 54 11.21 -1.14 -4.21
C MET A 54 12.40 -0.94 -3.29
N VAL A 55 12.12 -0.60 -2.03
CA VAL A 55 13.12 -0.54 -0.97
C VAL A 55 12.77 -1.59 0.07
N LYS A 56 13.67 -2.54 0.28
CA LYS A 56 13.61 -3.49 1.39
C LYS A 56 14.55 -3.03 2.49
N GLU A 57 14.04 -2.90 3.71
CA GLU A 57 14.81 -2.50 4.87
C GLU A 57 14.83 -3.65 5.87
N ASN A 58 16.04 -4.17 6.15
CA ASN A 58 16.26 -5.04 7.29
C ASN A 58 16.56 -4.16 8.51
N THR A 59 15.66 -4.16 9.47
CA THR A 59 15.74 -3.23 10.61
C THR A 59 16.83 -3.60 11.60
N GLN A 60 17.13 -4.89 11.73
CA GLN A 60 18.17 -5.39 12.63
C GLN A 60 19.58 -5.04 12.13
N LEU A 61 19.80 -5.18 10.82
CA LEU A 61 21.06 -4.89 10.16
C LEU A 61 21.19 -3.42 9.73
N ARG A 62 20.09 -2.66 9.74
CA ARG A 62 20.00 -1.28 9.23
C ARG A 62 20.45 -1.17 7.77
N VAL A 63 20.22 -2.22 7.00
CA VAL A 63 20.57 -2.29 5.57
C VAL A 63 19.32 -2.06 4.74
N LYS A 64 19.46 -1.23 3.70
CA LYS A 64 18.45 -0.99 2.68
C LYS A 64 18.92 -1.53 1.35
N ASP A 65 18.09 -2.35 0.73
CA ASP A 65 18.26 -2.80 -0.64
C ASP A 65 17.22 -2.10 -1.52
N THR A 66 17.69 -1.45 -2.58
CA THR A 66 16.85 -0.70 -3.51
C THR A 66 16.91 -1.35 -4.88
N THR A 67 15.73 -1.68 -5.41
CA THR A 67 15.57 -2.26 -6.73
C THR A 67 14.59 -1.43 -7.54
N GLU A 68 14.89 -1.27 -8.82
CA GLU A 68 14.10 -0.44 -9.72
C GLU A 68 13.67 -1.24 -10.95
N GLY A 69 12.51 -0.91 -11.48
CA GLY A 69 11.94 -1.61 -12.62
C GLY A 69 10.78 -0.88 -13.25
N LYS A 70 10.04 -1.62 -14.07
CA LYS A 70 8.76 -1.19 -14.65
C LYS A 70 7.67 -2.15 -14.23
N VAL A 71 6.48 -1.61 -13.97
CA VAL A 71 5.31 -2.41 -13.62
C VAL A 71 4.21 -2.24 -14.66
N LEU A 72 3.58 -3.35 -15.00
CA LEU A 72 2.30 -3.42 -15.70
C LEU A 72 1.28 -4.07 -14.75
N TYR A 73 0.09 -3.50 -14.71
CA TYR A 73 -0.99 -3.97 -13.86
C TYR A 73 -2.32 -3.88 -14.61
N VAL A 74 -3.10 -4.96 -14.58
CA VAL A 74 -4.46 -5.00 -15.12
C VAL A 74 -5.37 -5.62 -14.05
N PRO A 75 -6.29 -4.84 -13.45
CA PRO A 75 -7.23 -5.36 -12.48
C PRO A 75 -8.18 -6.37 -13.12
N GLN A 76 -8.67 -7.30 -12.30
CA GLN A 76 -9.61 -8.34 -12.70
C GLN A 76 -10.70 -8.45 -11.63
N ARG A 77 -11.97 -8.53 -12.04
CA ARG A 77 -13.11 -8.50 -11.10
C ARG A 77 -13.31 -9.83 -10.36
N ASN A 78 -13.12 -10.95 -11.07
CA ASN A 78 -13.43 -12.30 -10.58
C ASN A 78 -12.20 -13.22 -10.55
N SER A 79 -11.00 -12.66 -10.71
CA SER A 79 -9.75 -13.40 -10.67
C SER A 79 -8.66 -12.54 -10.06
N ASP A 80 -7.50 -13.14 -9.77
CA ASP A 80 -6.33 -12.33 -9.39
C ASP A 80 -5.97 -11.36 -10.52
N PRO A 81 -5.47 -10.16 -10.18
CA PRO A 81 -5.02 -9.19 -11.17
C PRO A 81 -3.87 -9.74 -12.00
N LEU A 82 -3.72 -9.24 -13.22
CA LEU A 82 -2.51 -9.47 -14.00
C LEU A 82 -1.46 -8.47 -13.54
N VAL A 83 -0.29 -8.96 -13.17
CA VAL A 83 0.82 -8.13 -12.68
C VAL A 83 2.07 -8.56 -13.43
N ARG A 84 2.89 -7.61 -13.86
CA ARG A 84 4.24 -7.88 -14.32
C ARG A 84 5.15 -6.79 -13.81
N ILE A 85 6.25 -7.17 -13.19
CA ILE A 85 7.33 -6.28 -12.80
C ILE A 85 8.60 -6.81 -13.47
N ASP A 86 9.25 -5.97 -14.25
CA ASP A 86 10.57 -6.23 -14.80
C ASP A 86 11.59 -5.38 -14.04
N TRP A 87 12.36 -6.02 -13.17
CA TRP A 87 13.44 -5.41 -12.39
C TRP A 87 14.70 -5.28 -13.24
N ARG A 88 15.42 -4.18 -13.07
CA ARG A 88 16.65 -3.88 -13.83
C ARG A 88 17.89 -4.49 -13.21
N SER A 89 17.98 -4.46 -11.88
CA SER A 89 19.10 -4.98 -11.12
C SER A 89 18.62 -5.47 -9.74
N PRO A 90 18.78 -6.77 -9.42
CA PRO A 90 19.12 -7.83 -10.36
C PRO A 90 18.09 -7.92 -11.49
N ASP A 91 18.52 -8.36 -12.67
CA ASP A 91 17.62 -8.66 -13.78
C ASP A 91 16.70 -9.83 -13.38
N GLU A 92 15.43 -9.53 -13.16
CA GLU A 92 14.42 -10.45 -12.65
C GLU A 92 13.04 -9.99 -13.13
N THR A 93 12.23 -10.94 -13.62
CA THR A 93 10.82 -10.69 -13.94
C THR A 93 9.94 -11.38 -12.91
N PHE A 94 9.09 -10.60 -12.24
CA PHE A 94 7.94 -11.13 -11.49
C PHE A 94 6.69 -10.98 -12.34
N ALA A 95 5.89 -12.03 -12.50
CA ALA A 95 4.59 -11.92 -13.14
C ALA A 95 3.52 -12.76 -12.45
N VAL A 96 2.29 -12.27 -12.49
CA VAL A 96 1.07 -12.95 -12.05
C VAL A 96 0.13 -13.07 -13.23
N ALA A 97 -0.24 -14.30 -13.54
CA ALA A 97 -1.24 -14.62 -14.55
C ALA A 97 -1.94 -15.94 -14.19
N LYS A 98 -3.24 -16.02 -14.47
CA LYS A 98 -4.05 -17.25 -14.31
C LYS A 98 -3.95 -17.89 -12.91
N GLY A 99 -3.87 -17.09 -11.84
CA GLY A 99 -3.81 -17.58 -10.45
C GLY A 99 -2.46 -18.17 -10.04
N THR A 100 -1.42 -17.98 -10.87
CA THR A 100 -0.04 -18.38 -10.60
C THR A 100 0.86 -17.16 -10.64
N TYR A 101 1.92 -17.18 -9.83
CA TYR A 101 3.03 -16.26 -9.96
C TYR A 101 4.25 -16.98 -10.53
N ILE A 102 5.08 -16.24 -11.26
CA ILE A 102 6.40 -16.67 -11.68
C ILE A 102 7.43 -15.59 -11.32
N ILE A 103 8.58 -16.02 -10.84
CA ILE A 103 9.79 -15.19 -10.69
C ILE A 103 10.82 -15.82 -11.61
N TYR A 104 11.23 -15.11 -12.66
CA TYR A 104 12.24 -15.55 -13.61
C TYR A 104 13.51 -14.74 -13.44
N ARG A 105 14.64 -15.43 -13.32
CA ARG A 105 15.98 -14.84 -13.18
C ARG A 105 16.82 -15.24 -14.40
N PRO A 106 16.89 -14.38 -15.44
CA PRO A 106 17.59 -14.70 -16.68
C PRO A 106 19.04 -15.13 -16.46
N ARG A 107 19.77 -14.40 -15.60
CA ARG A 107 21.19 -14.68 -15.30
C ARG A 107 21.46 -16.06 -14.72
N LEU A 108 20.49 -16.61 -13.99
CA LEU A 108 20.60 -17.94 -13.38
C LEU A 108 19.98 -19.03 -14.25
N GLN A 109 19.30 -18.66 -15.34
CA GLN A 109 18.43 -19.55 -16.11
C GLN A 109 17.48 -20.34 -15.20
N GLN A 110 16.90 -19.64 -14.22
CA GLN A 110 16.04 -20.25 -13.22
C GLN A 110 14.70 -19.52 -13.12
N TYR A 111 13.66 -20.27 -12.78
CA TYR A 111 12.38 -19.69 -12.40
C TYR A 111 11.79 -20.37 -11.16
N ILE A 112 11.09 -19.58 -10.37
CA ILE A 112 10.25 -20.03 -9.25
C ILE A 112 8.80 -19.80 -9.66
N THR A 113 7.92 -20.75 -9.37
CA THR A 113 6.49 -20.61 -9.64
C THR A 113 5.65 -21.14 -8.49
N GLY A 114 4.49 -20.54 -8.25
CA GLY A 114 3.57 -20.99 -7.21
C GLY A 114 2.17 -20.41 -7.38
N SER A 115 1.26 -20.79 -6.48
CA SER A 115 -0.09 -20.23 -6.47
C SER A 115 -0.12 -18.86 -5.78
N THR A 116 -0.84 -17.91 -6.38
CA THR A 116 -1.14 -16.61 -5.75
C THR A 116 -1.86 -16.77 -4.41
N LYS A 117 -2.68 -17.81 -4.24
CA LYS A 117 -3.39 -18.10 -2.98
C LYS A 117 -2.45 -18.34 -1.81
N GLN A 118 -1.31 -18.99 -2.06
CA GLN A 118 -0.29 -19.28 -1.05
C GLN A 118 0.64 -18.08 -0.77
N ALA A 119 0.68 -17.12 -1.70
CA ALA A 119 1.45 -15.88 -1.57
C ALA A 119 0.66 -14.74 -0.91
N LYS A 120 -0.69 -14.84 -0.84
CA LYS A 120 -1.54 -13.83 -0.20
C LYS A 120 -1.16 -13.65 1.27
N GLY A 121 -0.93 -12.40 1.65
CA GLY A 121 -0.58 -12.05 3.03
C GLY A 121 0.88 -12.34 3.40
N LYS A 122 1.82 -12.32 2.46
CA LYS A 122 3.27 -12.21 2.72
C LYS A 122 3.75 -10.80 2.34
N GLY A 123 4.71 -10.21 3.06
CA GLY A 123 5.27 -8.85 2.83
C GLY A 123 6.12 -8.68 1.58
N THR A 124 5.75 -9.38 0.50
CA THR A 124 6.39 -9.31 -0.81
C THR A 124 5.93 -8.09 -1.61
N ALA A 125 6.59 -7.81 -2.73
CA ALA A 125 6.15 -6.77 -3.68
C ALA A 125 4.68 -6.94 -4.11
N GLY A 126 4.20 -8.18 -4.23
CA GLY A 126 2.79 -8.47 -4.50
C GLY A 126 1.84 -8.09 -3.35
N GLY A 127 2.31 -8.13 -2.10
CA GLY A 127 1.56 -7.65 -0.93
C GLY A 127 1.44 -6.12 -0.92
N ALA A 128 2.51 -5.41 -1.26
CA ALA A 128 2.50 -3.95 -1.33
C ALA A 128 1.59 -3.43 -2.46
N LEU A 129 1.62 -4.09 -3.63
CA LEU A 129 0.68 -3.82 -4.72
C LEU A 129 -0.76 -4.28 -4.42
N ALA A 130 -1.00 -5.11 -3.41
CA ALA A 130 -2.35 -5.54 -3.06
C ALA A 130 -3.25 -4.38 -2.58
N PHE A 131 -2.67 -3.27 -2.13
CA PHE A 131 -3.44 -2.09 -1.74
C PHE A 131 -3.94 -1.27 -2.93
N MET A 132 -3.44 -1.53 -4.15
CA MET A 132 -3.89 -0.88 -5.37
C MET A 132 -5.34 -1.22 -5.72
N ASN A 133 -5.83 -2.38 -5.26
CA ASN A 133 -7.08 -2.95 -5.74
C ASN A 133 -8.12 -3.26 -4.67
N MET A 134 -7.94 -2.81 -3.42
CA MET A 134 -8.95 -3.00 -2.38
C MET A 134 -10.06 -1.97 -2.49
N SER A 135 -11.30 -2.45 -2.46
CA SER A 135 -12.49 -1.60 -2.33
C SER A 135 -12.57 -0.96 -0.95
N ARG A 136 -13.37 0.11 -0.83
CA ARG A 136 -13.66 0.73 0.48
C ARG A 136 -14.28 -0.25 1.47
N ALA A 137 -15.11 -1.17 0.99
CA ALA A 137 -15.73 -2.19 1.82
C ALA A 137 -14.68 -3.16 2.38
N GLU A 138 -13.75 -3.63 1.54
CA GLU A 138 -12.65 -4.50 1.96
C GLU A 138 -11.71 -3.81 2.94
N LEU A 139 -11.33 -2.55 2.67
CA LEU A 139 -10.47 -1.77 3.58
C LEU A 139 -11.12 -1.65 4.97
N ARG A 140 -12.40 -1.27 5.03
CA ARG A 140 -13.13 -1.14 6.31
C ARG A 140 -13.35 -2.46 7.01
N LYS A 141 -13.59 -3.54 6.27
CA LYS A 141 -13.81 -4.87 6.83
C LYS A 141 -12.54 -5.41 7.47
N ASN A 142 -11.41 -5.25 6.79
CA ASN A 142 -10.18 -5.96 7.13
C ASN A 142 -9.19 -5.11 7.94
N TYR A 143 -9.32 -3.77 7.92
CA TYR A 143 -8.35 -2.86 8.53
C TYR A 143 -8.99 -1.79 9.40
N GLU A 144 -8.28 -1.42 10.45
CA GLU A 144 -8.40 -0.11 11.07
C GLU A 144 -7.60 0.90 10.24
N VAL A 145 -8.24 2.01 9.87
CA VAL A 145 -7.66 3.04 8.99
C VAL A 145 -7.50 4.33 9.78
N VAL A 146 -6.26 4.83 9.83
CA VAL A 146 -5.87 6.08 10.47
C VAL A 146 -5.18 6.98 9.46
N ILE A 147 -5.51 8.27 9.45
CA ILE A 147 -4.78 9.27 8.67
C ILE A 147 -3.55 9.66 9.49
N LEU A 148 -2.35 9.40 8.95
CA LEU A 148 -1.09 9.84 9.54
C LEU A 148 -0.71 11.25 9.13
N SER A 149 -1.11 11.66 7.91
CA SER A 149 -0.91 13.02 7.41
C SER A 149 -1.90 13.35 6.29
N GLU A 150 -2.46 14.55 6.32
CA GLU A 150 -3.36 15.05 5.27
C GLU A 150 -2.61 15.69 4.09
N ASN A 151 -1.35 16.06 4.29
CA ASN A 151 -0.53 16.85 3.36
C ASN A 151 0.87 16.24 3.16
N ALA A 152 0.95 14.92 3.04
CA ALA A 152 2.22 14.25 2.78
C ALA A 152 2.67 14.54 1.34
N SER A 153 3.96 14.82 1.15
CA SER A 153 4.55 15.00 -0.18
C SER A 153 5.51 13.85 -0.48
N LEU A 154 5.33 13.21 -1.63
CA LEU A 154 6.26 12.21 -2.14
C LEU A 154 7.35 12.86 -3.00
N SER A 155 8.44 12.12 -3.21
CA SER A 155 9.52 12.55 -4.12
C SER A 155 8.93 12.92 -5.49
N GLY A 156 9.30 14.08 -6.03
CA GLY A 156 8.71 14.64 -7.25
C GLY A 156 7.52 15.58 -7.02
N GLY A 157 7.22 15.95 -5.76
CA GLY A 157 6.24 16.99 -5.43
C GLY A 157 4.78 16.53 -5.47
N VAL A 158 4.53 15.22 -5.48
CA VAL A 158 3.17 14.68 -5.51
C VAL A 158 2.55 14.78 -4.12
N SER A 159 1.51 15.61 -3.99
CA SER A 159 0.72 15.72 -2.76
C SER A 159 -0.16 14.49 -2.56
N THR A 160 -0.19 13.99 -1.33
CA THR A 160 -0.85 12.75 -0.94
C THR A 160 -1.42 12.82 0.47
N ILE A 161 -2.45 12.02 0.72
CA ILE A 161 -2.89 11.68 2.07
C ILE A 161 -2.19 10.39 2.47
N HIS A 162 -1.52 10.41 3.62
CA HIS A 162 -0.82 9.26 4.17
C HIS A 162 -1.72 8.52 5.16
N LEU A 163 -2.01 7.26 4.85
CA LEU A 163 -2.86 6.37 5.63
C LEU A 163 -2.04 5.26 6.28
N LYS A 164 -2.38 4.91 7.51
CA LYS A 164 -1.99 3.66 8.17
C LYS A 164 -3.15 2.68 8.17
N LEU A 165 -2.88 1.46 7.78
CA LEU A 165 -3.80 0.33 7.71
C LEU A 165 -3.30 -0.76 8.68
N THR A 166 -3.98 -0.91 9.81
CA THR A 166 -3.68 -1.97 10.78
C THR A 166 -4.66 -3.12 10.57
N PRO A 167 -4.21 -4.35 10.26
CA PRO A 167 -5.10 -5.50 10.12
C PRO A 167 -5.92 -5.73 11.39
N LYS A 168 -7.23 -5.95 11.23
CA LYS A 168 -8.13 -6.30 12.35
C LYS A 168 -7.96 -7.74 12.84
N THR A 169 -7.34 -8.57 12.03
CA THR A 169 -7.00 -9.97 12.33
C THR A 169 -5.51 -10.17 12.15
N LYS A 170 -4.92 -11.12 12.88
CA LYS A 170 -3.49 -11.42 12.75
C LYS A 170 -3.10 -11.78 11.31
N THR A 171 -2.04 -11.15 10.80
CA THR A 171 -1.44 -11.46 9.49
C THR A 171 0.08 -11.62 9.64
N SER A 172 0.81 -11.82 8.54
CA SER A 172 2.28 -11.89 8.55
C SER A 172 2.98 -10.54 8.82
N TYR A 173 2.22 -9.45 8.82
CA TYR A 173 2.73 -8.09 9.00
C TYR A 173 1.92 -7.32 10.03
N GLN A 174 2.54 -6.27 10.60
CA GLN A 174 1.98 -5.46 11.68
C GLN A 174 0.99 -4.43 11.14
N TYR A 175 1.41 -3.69 10.11
CA TYR A 175 0.60 -2.68 9.45
C TYR A 175 1.14 -2.40 8.06
N ALA A 176 0.30 -1.76 7.24
CA ALA A 176 0.72 -1.12 6.01
C ALA A 176 0.52 0.40 6.10
N GLU A 177 1.32 1.12 5.36
CA GLU A 177 1.20 2.55 5.11
C GLU A 177 0.94 2.75 3.63
N VAL A 178 0.03 3.67 3.27
CA VAL A 178 -0.35 3.95 1.89
C VAL A 178 -0.45 5.45 1.69
N TRP A 179 0.21 5.96 0.66
CA TRP A 179 0.12 7.36 0.24
C TRP A 179 -0.77 7.44 -0.99
N VAL A 180 -1.88 8.16 -0.86
CA VAL A 180 -2.92 8.24 -1.88
C VAL A 180 -2.97 9.66 -2.41
N ASP A 181 -2.88 9.83 -3.73
CA ASP A 181 -2.98 11.15 -4.34
C ASP A 181 -4.43 11.66 -4.42
N SER A 182 -4.61 12.86 -4.98
CA SER A 182 -5.90 13.54 -5.02
C SER A 182 -6.97 12.79 -5.83
N ASP A 183 -6.58 11.95 -6.78
CA ASP A 183 -7.52 11.17 -7.60
C ASP A 183 -7.89 9.82 -6.98
N GLY A 184 -7.32 9.49 -5.83
CA GLY A 184 -7.56 8.23 -5.12
C GLY A 184 -6.57 7.12 -5.49
N MET A 185 -5.53 7.40 -6.29
CA MET A 185 -4.51 6.43 -6.66
C MET A 185 -3.48 6.25 -5.55
N PRO A 186 -3.23 5.02 -5.08
CA PRO A 186 -2.07 4.74 -4.26
C PRO A 186 -0.78 4.94 -5.07
N ARG A 187 0.12 5.79 -4.55
CA ARG A 187 1.40 6.16 -5.18
C ARG A 187 2.59 5.52 -4.49
N GLN A 188 2.46 5.29 -3.19
CA GLN A 188 3.44 4.57 -2.40
C GLN A 188 2.70 3.66 -1.43
N SER A 189 3.31 2.51 -1.15
CA SER A 189 2.85 1.60 -0.10
C SER A 189 4.06 1.06 0.64
N LYS A 190 3.97 0.95 1.96
CA LYS A 190 4.97 0.31 2.80
C LYS A 190 4.31 -0.76 3.65
N ILE A 191 4.88 -1.95 3.68
CA ILE A 191 4.48 -3.02 4.61
C ILE A 191 5.56 -3.12 5.68
N VAL A 192 5.14 -3.17 6.94
CA VAL A 192 6.03 -3.42 8.08
C VAL A 192 5.70 -4.80 8.65
N GLU A 193 6.64 -5.73 8.50
CA GLU A 193 6.51 -7.12 8.93
C GLU A 193 6.62 -7.25 10.45
N ASN A 194 6.21 -8.41 10.99
CA ASN A 194 6.21 -8.66 12.44
C ASN A 194 7.61 -8.59 13.09
N ASN A 195 8.67 -8.81 12.31
CA ASN A 195 10.06 -8.67 12.77
C ASN A 195 10.60 -7.23 12.67
N GLY A 196 9.78 -6.28 12.18
CA GLY A 196 10.14 -4.88 11.98
C GLY A 196 10.63 -4.57 10.56
N ASP A 197 11.06 -5.57 9.79
CA ASP A 197 11.51 -5.36 8.41
C ASP A 197 10.40 -4.73 7.57
N SER A 198 10.81 -3.98 6.55
CA SER A 198 9.84 -3.30 5.72
C SER A 198 10.13 -3.38 4.24
N THR A 199 9.06 -3.43 3.46
CA THR A 199 9.10 -3.33 2.01
C THR A 199 8.29 -2.11 1.59
N THR A 200 8.94 -1.15 0.95
CA THR A 200 8.32 0.07 0.40
C THR A 200 8.30 -0.02 -1.13
N ILE A 201 7.16 0.23 -1.74
CA ILE A 201 6.98 0.35 -3.19
C ILE A 201 6.55 1.78 -3.51
N LEU A 202 7.23 2.42 -4.46
CA LEU A 202 6.91 3.73 -4.99
C LEU A 202 6.67 3.65 -6.50
N LEU A 203 5.56 4.24 -6.96
CA LEU A 203 5.18 4.31 -8.37
C LEU A 203 5.38 5.73 -8.92
N LYS A 204 6.09 5.82 -10.04
CA LYS A 204 6.36 7.07 -10.78
C LYS A 204 5.95 6.93 -12.24
N ASN A 205 5.75 8.07 -12.91
CA ASN A 205 5.44 8.13 -14.34
C ASN A 205 4.25 7.24 -14.73
N LEU A 206 3.13 7.42 -14.02
CA LEU A 206 1.94 6.58 -14.16
C LEU A 206 1.24 6.87 -15.50
N GLU A 207 1.01 5.83 -16.28
CA GLU A 207 0.10 5.80 -17.41
C GLU A 207 -1.09 4.90 -17.06
N LYS A 208 -2.30 5.47 -16.99
CA LYS A 208 -3.53 4.77 -16.60
C LYS A 208 -4.40 4.48 -17.82
N ASN A 209 -5.14 3.38 -17.77
CA ASN A 209 -6.15 2.99 -18.77
C ASN A 209 -5.62 2.91 -20.22
N ILE A 210 -4.33 2.59 -20.36
CA ILE A 210 -3.70 2.28 -21.64
C ILE A 210 -4.06 0.87 -22.12
N THR A 211 -3.99 0.63 -23.42
CA THR A 211 -4.09 -0.73 -23.96
C THR A 211 -2.83 -1.53 -23.60
N ILE A 212 -3.01 -2.66 -22.92
CA ILE A 212 -1.93 -3.61 -22.60
C ILE A 212 -2.30 -4.97 -23.19
N ASP A 213 -1.43 -5.53 -24.02
CA ASP A 213 -1.59 -6.91 -24.50
C ASP A 213 -1.47 -7.89 -23.32
N ARG A 214 -2.52 -8.69 -23.12
CA ARG A 214 -2.57 -9.70 -22.07
C ARG A 214 -1.48 -10.77 -22.22
N SER A 215 -0.95 -10.98 -23.43
CA SER A 215 0.16 -11.90 -23.67
C SER A 215 1.45 -11.47 -22.94
N THR A 216 1.61 -10.17 -22.65
CA THR A 216 2.80 -9.64 -21.97
C THR A 216 2.97 -10.17 -20.55
N PHE A 217 1.90 -10.66 -19.91
CA PHE A 217 1.95 -11.23 -18.57
C PHE A 217 2.40 -12.69 -18.56
N GLN A 218 2.57 -13.30 -19.73
CA GLN A 218 3.15 -14.63 -19.88
C GLN A 218 4.66 -14.48 -20.04
N VAL A 219 5.43 -14.96 -19.05
CA VAL A 219 6.89 -14.91 -19.10
C VAL A 219 7.39 -16.01 -20.04
N LYS A 220 8.09 -15.60 -21.11
CA LYS A 220 8.74 -16.53 -22.03
C LYS A 220 10.02 -17.05 -21.39
N LEU A 221 10.06 -18.36 -21.11
CA LEU A 221 11.23 -19.02 -20.55
C LEU A 221 12.06 -19.63 -21.69
N PRO A 222 13.33 -19.24 -21.85
CA PRO A 222 14.23 -19.88 -22.81
C PRO A 222 14.38 -21.39 -22.56
N PRO A 223 14.65 -22.20 -23.61
CA PRO A 223 14.98 -23.61 -23.43
C PRO A 223 16.11 -23.81 -22.41
N GLY A 224 15.99 -24.85 -21.59
CA GLY A 224 16.97 -25.15 -20.53
C GLY A 224 16.78 -24.37 -19.22
N THR A 225 15.81 -23.46 -19.13
CA THR A 225 15.49 -22.78 -17.87
C THR A 225 15.00 -23.78 -16.82
N LYS A 226 15.65 -23.82 -15.66
CA LYS A 226 15.35 -24.77 -14.57
C LYS A 226 14.32 -24.19 -13.61
N ARG A 227 13.35 -25.02 -13.21
CA ARG A 227 12.49 -24.70 -12.07
C ARG A 227 13.27 -24.90 -10.78
N VAL A 228 13.16 -23.95 -9.86
CA VAL A 228 13.64 -24.09 -8.48
C VAL A 228 12.49 -23.86 -7.52
N ASP A 229 12.50 -24.54 -6.39
CA ASP A 229 11.46 -24.42 -5.38
C ASP A 229 11.63 -23.13 -4.57
N ALA A 230 10.51 -22.62 -4.07
CA ALA A 230 10.42 -21.38 -3.30
C ALA A 230 10.76 -21.58 -1.82
#